data_AF-A0A497UY43-F1
#
_entry.id   AF-A0A497UY43-F1
#
_cell.length_a   1.000
_cell.length_b   1.000
_cell.length_c   1.000
_cell.angle_alpha   90.00
_cell.angle_beta   90.00
_cell.angle_gamma   90.00
#
_symmetry.space_group_name_H-M   'P 1'
#
loop_
_entity.id
_entity.type
_entity.pdbx_description
1 polymer ?
#
loop_
_entity_poly.entity_id
_entity_poly.type
_entity_poly.pdbx_seq_one_letter_code
_entity_poly.pdbx_strand_id
1 'polypeptide(L)'
;MKKFILAGIVTLGGFLTASAQCKPVNTLVENFDAWKDINKCWTTQGGKAMLYASDKKIIFYSMTSPGENMYLVTPEIKAGNYTLSLDISDNGGETSLEIFSVGNASDAKSYTSIAKASKISGEKKTYTISIKKDTHLALKVLLNGVHQAVYVDNFSLTPKK
;
A
#
# COMPACT_ATOMS: atom_id res chain seq x y z
N MET A 1 18.33 66.04 -9.77
CA MET A 1 17.42 65.01 -10.30
C MET A 1 17.95 63.63 -9.88
N LYS A 2 17.26 62.97 -8.92
CA LYS A 2 17.63 61.65 -8.39
C LYS A 2 17.23 60.57 -9.40
N LYS A 3 18.14 59.66 -9.75
CA LYS A 3 17.82 58.42 -10.48
C LYS A 3 18.26 57.23 -9.63
N PHE A 4 17.28 56.44 -9.23
CA PHE A 4 17.44 55.22 -8.43
C PHE A 4 18.08 54.12 -9.28
N ILE A 5 19.12 53.48 -8.74
CA ILE A 5 19.62 52.20 -9.23
C ILE A 5 18.92 51.14 -8.38
N LEU A 6 17.95 50.42 -8.96
CA LEU A 6 17.38 49.22 -8.33
C LEU A 6 18.13 48.00 -8.89
N ALA A 7 19.06 47.47 -8.11
CA ALA A 7 19.62 46.15 -8.33
C ALA A 7 18.57 45.11 -7.89
N GLY A 8 17.91 44.48 -8.86
CA GLY A 8 17.00 43.37 -8.62
C GLY A 8 17.79 42.08 -8.40
N ILE A 9 17.96 41.67 -7.15
CA ILE A 9 18.36 40.30 -6.81
C ILE A 9 17.10 39.43 -6.91
N VAL A 10 17.01 38.65 -7.98
CA VAL A 10 16.03 37.57 -8.09
C VAL A 10 16.70 36.31 -7.55
N THR A 11 16.60 36.10 -6.24
CA THR A 11 16.82 34.76 -5.67
C THR A 11 15.60 33.90 -6.00
N LEU A 12 15.63 33.23 -7.16
CA LEU A 12 14.75 32.08 -7.41
C LEU A 12 15.22 30.95 -6.49
N GLY A 13 14.77 31.00 -5.23
CA GLY A 13 14.80 29.87 -4.31
C GLY A 13 13.81 28.83 -4.81
N GLY A 14 14.26 28.00 -5.76
CA GLY A 14 13.54 26.79 -6.13
C GLY A 14 13.44 25.92 -4.88
N PHE A 15 12.26 25.89 -4.26
CA PHE A 15 11.92 24.89 -3.27
C PHE A 15 11.97 23.53 -3.98
N LEU A 16 13.12 22.87 -3.92
CA LEU A 16 13.22 21.44 -4.14
C LEU A 16 12.39 20.80 -3.02
N THR A 17 11.11 20.57 -3.28
CA THR A 17 10.32 19.62 -2.50
C THR A 17 10.94 18.25 -2.75
N ALA A 18 11.99 17.93 -1.99
CA ALA A 18 12.46 16.57 -1.87
C ALA A 18 11.28 15.78 -1.32
N SER A 19 10.56 15.06 -2.17
CA SER A 19 9.76 13.93 -1.72
C SER A 19 10.72 13.07 -0.91
N ALA A 20 10.51 12.99 0.40
CA ALA A 20 11.32 12.12 1.24
C ALA A 20 11.07 10.69 0.76
N GLN A 21 11.91 10.21 -0.16
CA GLN A 21 11.81 8.88 -0.74
C GLN A 21 11.99 7.90 0.42
N CYS A 22 10.97 7.09 0.63
CA CYS A 22 10.99 6.12 1.71
C CYS A 22 12.10 5.11 1.42
N LYS A 23 13.01 4.94 2.38
CA LYS A 23 14.15 4.03 2.21
C LYS A 23 13.64 2.59 2.17
N PRO A 24 14.26 1.71 1.38
CA PRO A 24 13.91 0.31 1.40
C PRO A 24 14.10 -0.29 2.79
N VAL A 25 13.15 -1.10 3.24
CA VAL A 25 13.16 -1.72 4.57
C VAL A 25 13.31 -3.24 4.47
N ASN A 26 13.80 -3.87 5.53
CA ASN A 26 13.84 -5.32 5.67
C ASN A 26 12.78 -5.84 6.65
N THR A 27 12.09 -4.95 7.37
CA THR A 27 11.04 -5.29 8.32
C THR A 27 9.99 -4.22 8.23
N LEU A 28 8.72 -4.63 8.25
CA LEU A 28 7.58 -3.72 8.21
C LEU A 28 6.51 -4.27 9.14
N VAL A 29 6.21 -3.54 10.22
CA VAL A 29 5.20 -3.92 11.21
C VAL A 29 4.27 -2.73 11.39
N GLU A 30 3.02 -2.89 10.98
CA GLU A 30 1.98 -1.85 11.01
C GLU A 30 0.70 -2.45 11.59
N ASN A 31 0.24 -1.90 12.70
CA ASN A 31 -1.06 -2.19 13.30
C ASN A 31 -2.09 -1.08 12.99
N PHE A 32 -1.73 -0.13 12.12
CA PHE A 32 -2.54 0.98 11.62
C PHE A 32 -3.24 1.87 12.67
N ASP A 33 -2.97 1.69 13.97
CA ASP A 33 -3.61 2.41 15.08
C ASP A 33 -3.44 3.93 14.99
N ALA A 34 -2.29 4.37 14.46
CA ALA A 34 -1.93 5.78 14.32
C ALA A 34 -2.31 6.38 12.96
N TRP A 35 -2.84 5.58 12.03
CA TRP A 35 -3.12 6.05 10.69
C TRP A 35 -4.47 6.79 10.66
N LYS A 36 -4.41 8.08 10.30
CA LYS A 36 -5.60 8.90 9.98
C LYS A 36 -5.89 8.94 8.48
N ASP A 37 -4.83 8.78 7.70
CA ASP A 37 -4.82 8.64 6.25
C ASP A 37 -3.82 7.54 5.90
N ILE A 38 -3.79 7.12 4.63
CA ILE A 38 -2.75 6.22 4.14
C ILE A 38 -1.37 6.88 4.34
N ASN A 39 -0.47 6.18 5.02
CA ASN A 39 0.88 6.69 5.27
C ASN A 39 1.61 7.01 3.96
N LYS A 40 2.37 8.11 3.93
CA LYS A 40 3.10 8.61 2.75
C LYS A 40 4.03 7.60 2.04
N CYS A 41 4.47 6.56 2.75
CA CYS A 41 5.33 5.52 2.18
C CYS A 41 4.57 4.35 1.57
N TRP A 42 3.25 4.34 1.72
CA TRP A 42 2.34 3.38 1.14
C TRP A 42 1.61 4.02 -0.03
N THR A 43 1.15 3.21 -0.96
CA THR A 43 0.39 3.67 -2.12
C THR A 43 -0.87 2.85 -2.26
N THR A 44 -1.97 3.51 -2.61
CA THR A 44 -3.23 2.85 -2.91
C THR A 44 -3.50 2.93 -4.39
N GLN A 45 -4.03 1.85 -4.95
CA GLN A 45 -4.68 1.87 -6.24
C GLN A 45 -6.09 1.36 -6.05
N GLY A 46 -7.06 2.24 -6.27
CA GLY A 46 -8.48 1.93 -6.36
C GLY A 46 -9.08 2.99 -7.28
N GLY A 47 -9.96 2.60 -8.20
CA GLY A 47 -10.66 3.55 -9.06
C GLY A 47 -11.91 4.05 -8.34
N LYS A 48 -13.05 3.38 -8.54
CA LYS A 48 -14.33 3.80 -7.94
C LYS A 48 -14.56 3.18 -6.56
N ALA A 49 -14.00 2.01 -6.30
CA ALA A 49 -13.92 1.43 -4.98
C ALA A 49 -12.94 2.24 -4.09
N MET A 50 -13.22 2.29 -2.79
CA MET A 50 -12.45 3.10 -1.84
C MET A 50 -11.45 2.23 -1.07
N LEU A 51 -10.25 2.75 -0.89
CA LEU A 51 -9.22 2.17 -0.04
C LEU A 51 -8.68 3.25 0.89
N TYR A 52 -8.89 3.11 2.20
CA TYR A 52 -8.58 4.15 3.17
C TYR A 52 -8.23 3.56 4.54
N ALA A 53 -7.65 4.38 5.41
CA ALA A 53 -7.43 4.06 6.82
C ALA A 53 -8.57 4.64 7.67
N SER A 54 -9.20 3.82 8.51
CA SER A 54 -10.20 4.26 9.50
C SER A 54 -10.32 3.20 10.59
N ASP A 55 -10.78 3.60 11.77
CA ASP A 55 -11.08 2.68 12.89
C ASP A 55 -9.92 1.72 13.20
N LYS A 56 -8.69 2.26 13.09
CA LYS A 56 -7.42 1.58 13.33
C LYS A 56 -7.14 0.42 12.36
N LYS A 57 -7.71 0.46 11.15
CA LYS A 57 -7.57 -0.58 10.13
C LYS A 57 -7.43 0.05 8.75
N ILE A 58 -6.96 -0.76 7.80
CA ILE A 58 -7.13 -0.45 6.38
C ILE A 58 -8.42 -1.08 5.89
N ILE A 59 -9.25 -0.28 5.24
CA ILE A 59 -10.57 -0.67 4.74
C ILE A 59 -10.56 -0.62 3.22
N PHE A 60 -10.88 -1.77 2.61
CA PHE A 60 -11.17 -1.90 1.20
C PHE A 60 -12.68 -1.97 1.05
N TYR A 61 -13.30 -1.03 0.35
CA TYR A 61 -14.75 -0.89 0.27
C TYR A 61 -15.23 -0.77 -1.16
N SER A 62 -16.06 -1.71 -1.60
CA SER A 62 -16.50 -1.79 -3.00
C SER A 62 -17.45 -0.66 -3.40
N MET A 63 -18.09 0.03 -2.45
CA MET A 63 -19.14 1.02 -2.74
C MET A 63 -20.19 0.38 -3.66
N THR A 64 -20.40 0.92 -4.86
CA THR A 64 -21.27 0.39 -5.90
C THR A 64 -20.49 -0.25 -7.06
N SER A 65 -19.19 -0.54 -6.87
CA SER A 65 -18.26 -1.01 -7.91
C SER A 65 -17.64 -2.37 -7.53
N PRO A 66 -18.44 -3.45 -7.49
CA PRO A 66 -17.93 -4.79 -7.25
C PRO A 66 -16.99 -5.24 -8.38
N GLY A 67 -16.08 -6.17 -8.06
CA GLY A 67 -15.14 -6.75 -9.02
C GLY A 67 -13.97 -5.83 -9.36
N GLU A 68 -13.88 -4.64 -8.75
CA GLU A 68 -12.77 -3.74 -8.95
C GLU A 68 -11.52 -4.20 -8.17
N ASN A 69 -10.37 -4.20 -8.84
CA ASN A 69 -9.11 -4.56 -8.21
C ASN A 69 -8.63 -3.38 -7.36
N MET A 70 -8.48 -3.60 -6.05
CA MET A 70 -7.87 -2.65 -5.14
C MET A 70 -6.52 -3.16 -4.65
N TYR A 71 -5.52 -2.28 -4.63
CA TYR A 71 -4.17 -2.61 -4.18
C TYR A 71 -3.73 -1.66 -3.07
N LEU A 72 -3.32 -2.24 -1.94
CA LEU A 72 -2.49 -1.54 -0.96
C LEU A 72 -1.04 -1.96 -1.19
N VAL A 73 -0.19 -1.00 -1.53
CA VAL A 73 1.22 -1.21 -1.89
C VAL A 73 2.11 -0.71 -0.75
N THR A 74 3.00 -1.58 -0.29
CA THR A 74 3.96 -1.29 0.79
C THR A 74 5.03 -0.29 0.34
N PRO A 75 5.84 0.26 1.27
CA PRO A 75 7.15 0.80 0.94
C PRO A 75 8.03 -0.27 0.26
N GLU A 76 9.15 0.16 -0.33
CA GLU A 76 10.09 -0.77 -0.96
C GLU A 76 10.69 -1.70 0.09
N ILE A 77 10.73 -2.99 -0.22
CA ILE A 77 11.25 -4.06 0.62
C ILE A 77 12.52 -4.61 0.00
N LYS A 78 13.55 -4.84 0.82
CA LYS A 78 14.80 -5.47 0.39
C LYS A 78 14.60 -6.90 -0.11
N ALA A 79 15.43 -7.34 -1.04
CA ALA A 79 15.51 -8.75 -1.42
C ALA A 79 15.75 -9.66 -0.21
N GLY A 80 15.11 -10.83 -0.17
CA GLY A 80 15.20 -11.75 0.95
C GLY A 80 14.04 -12.73 1.06
N ASN A 81 14.08 -13.56 2.11
CA ASN A 81 13.00 -14.47 2.47
C ASN A 81 12.29 -13.94 3.72
N TYR A 82 10.96 -13.95 3.70
CA TYR A 82 10.15 -13.29 4.71
C TYR A 82 9.00 -14.18 5.18
N THR A 83 8.59 -13.94 6.41
CA THR A 83 7.26 -14.29 6.91
C THR A 83 6.39 -13.04 6.82
N LEU A 84 5.34 -13.10 6.01
CA LEU A 84 4.28 -12.09 5.96
C LEU A 84 3.11 -12.61 6.79
N SER A 85 2.60 -11.82 7.73
CA SER A 85 1.33 -12.09 8.40
C SER A 85 0.45 -10.86 8.45
N LEU A 86 -0.86 -11.05 8.42
CA LEU A 86 -1.84 -10.00 8.63
C LEU A 86 -3.14 -10.59 9.18
N ASP A 87 -3.88 -9.79 9.91
CA ASP A 87 -5.27 -10.09 10.26
C ASP A 87 -6.16 -9.52 9.15
N ILE A 88 -7.08 -10.34 8.63
CA ILE A 88 -7.97 -9.95 7.54
C ILE A 88 -9.36 -10.54 7.69
N SER A 89 -10.37 -9.69 7.60
CA SER A 89 -11.78 -10.07 7.71
C SER A 89 -12.63 -9.33 6.69
N ASP A 90 -13.88 -9.77 6.53
CA ASP A 90 -14.87 -9.09 5.69
C ASP A 90 -16.23 -9.00 6.37
N ASN A 91 -17.13 -8.20 5.81
CA ASN A 91 -18.52 -8.10 6.24
C ASN A 91 -19.46 -9.07 5.50
N GLY A 92 -18.91 -10.11 4.85
CA GLY A 92 -19.64 -11.15 4.14
C GLY A 92 -19.51 -11.11 2.61
N GLY A 93 -20.00 -12.20 2.01
CA GLY A 93 -20.01 -12.43 0.56
C GLY A 93 -18.72 -13.05 0.01
N GLU A 94 -18.46 -12.86 -1.29
CA GLU A 94 -17.29 -13.43 -1.96
C GLU A 94 -16.16 -12.40 -2.08
N THR A 95 -15.12 -12.61 -1.28
CA THR A 95 -13.94 -11.74 -1.19
C THR A 95 -12.67 -12.58 -1.33
N SER A 96 -11.60 -11.98 -1.86
CA SER A 96 -10.31 -12.66 -1.96
C SER A 96 -9.12 -11.74 -1.75
N LEU A 97 -8.03 -12.32 -1.24
CA LEU A 97 -6.73 -11.69 -1.10
C LEU A 97 -5.69 -12.42 -1.96
N GLU A 98 -4.94 -11.66 -2.73
CA GLU A 98 -3.79 -12.11 -3.51
C GLU A 98 -2.58 -11.20 -3.23
N ILE A 99 -1.37 -11.77 -3.21
CA ILE A 99 -0.14 -11.02 -2.91
C ILE A 99 0.72 -10.92 -4.16
N PHE A 100 1.20 -9.71 -4.44
CA PHE A 100 2.06 -9.41 -5.58
C PHE A 100 3.40 -8.86 -5.13
N SER A 101 4.45 -9.13 -5.90
CA SER A 101 5.63 -8.28 -5.97
C SER A 101 5.41 -7.21 -7.04
N VAL A 102 5.89 -6.00 -6.77
CA VAL A 102 5.65 -4.81 -7.59
C VAL A 102 6.96 -4.09 -7.80
N GLY A 103 7.43 -4.07 -9.05
CA GLY A 103 8.65 -3.37 -9.42
C GLY A 103 8.46 -1.85 -9.44
N ASN A 104 7.27 -1.37 -9.79
CA ASN A 104 6.90 0.03 -9.80
C ASN A 104 5.42 0.20 -9.44
N ALA A 105 5.14 0.85 -8.30
CA ALA A 105 3.79 1.07 -7.79
C ALA A 105 2.88 1.93 -8.69
N SER A 106 3.41 2.55 -9.74
CA SER A 106 2.63 3.30 -10.75
C SER A 106 2.44 2.53 -12.07
N ASP A 107 3.07 1.36 -12.24
CA ASP A 107 2.96 0.54 -13.44
C ASP A 107 2.37 -0.83 -13.11
N ALA A 108 1.09 -1.01 -13.43
CA ALA A 108 0.35 -2.25 -13.22
C ALA A 108 0.99 -3.47 -13.92
N LYS A 109 1.74 -3.28 -15.01
CA LYS A 109 2.43 -4.38 -15.70
C LYS A 109 3.60 -4.94 -14.89
N SER A 110 4.08 -4.20 -13.89
CA SER A 110 5.16 -4.64 -13.01
C SER A 110 4.71 -5.58 -11.89
N TYR A 111 3.39 -5.85 -11.78
CA TYR A 111 2.79 -6.65 -10.72
C TYR A 111 2.91 -8.12 -11.08
N THR A 112 3.61 -8.89 -10.26
CA THR A 112 3.75 -10.34 -10.41
C THR A 112 3.17 -11.04 -9.19
N SER A 113 2.20 -11.94 -9.41
CA SER A 113 1.59 -12.72 -8.32
C SER A 113 2.63 -13.64 -7.67
N ILE A 114 2.75 -13.56 -6.34
CA ILE A 114 3.71 -14.36 -5.54
C ILE A 114 3.01 -15.20 -4.47
N ALA A 115 1.75 -14.89 -4.14
CA ALA A 115 0.86 -15.80 -3.43
C ALA A 115 -0.53 -15.73 -4.07
N LYS A 116 -1.03 -16.88 -4.52
CA LYS A 116 -2.31 -16.99 -5.24
C LYS A 116 -3.48 -16.46 -4.42
N ALA A 117 -4.51 -16.03 -5.13
CA ALA A 117 -5.76 -15.58 -4.54
C ALA A 117 -6.34 -16.64 -3.58
N SER A 118 -6.77 -16.18 -2.41
CA SER A 118 -7.36 -17.02 -1.36
C SER A 118 -8.55 -16.29 -0.74
N LYS A 119 -9.63 -17.04 -0.47
CA LYS A 119 -10.83 -16.51 0.18
C LYS A 119 -10.49 -15.88 1.53
N ILE A 120 -11.14 -14.78 1.89
CA ILE A 120 -11.02 -14.18 3.22
C ILE A 120 -12.06 -14.84 4.13
N SER A 121 -11.62 -15.25 5.33
CA SER A 121 -12.44 -16.04 6.28
C SER A 121 -12.49 -15.43 7.68
N GLY A 122 -11.93 -14.23 7.88
CA GLY A 122 -11.86 -13.58 9.20
C GLY A 122 -10.71 -14.05 10.09
N GLU A 123 -9.79 -14.85 9.56
CA GLU A 123 -8.65 -15.39 10.30
C GLU A 123 -7.33 -14.71 9.91
N LYS A 124 -6.34 -14.81 10.80
CA LYS A 124 -4.96 -14.39 10.52
C LYS A 124 -4.39 -15.20 9.35
N LYS A 125 -3.89 -14.50 8.33
CA LYS A 125 -3.18 -15.12 7.20
C LYS A 125 -1.68 -15.01 7.37
N THR A 126 -0.97 -16.08 7.03
CA THR A 126 0.50 -16.14 7.06
C THR A 126 1.03 -16.72 5.75
N TYR A 127 2.05 -16.07 5.20
CA TYR A 127 2.70 -16.44 3.94
C TYR A 127 4.21 -16.53 4.12
N THR A 128 4.84 -17.47 3.41
CA THR A 128 6.29 -17.44 3.19
C THR A 128 6.55 -16.81 1.84
N ILE A 129 7.24 -15.66 1.83
CA ILE A 129 7.48 -14.88 0.62
C ILE A 129 8.98 -14.86 0.33
N SER A 130 9.34 -15.05 -0.94
CA SER A 130 10.72 -14.92 -1.43
C SER A 130 10.80 -13.79 -2.45
N ILE A 131 11.65 -12.80 -2.18
CA ILE A 131 11.83 -11.60 -2.97
C ILE A 131 13.24 -11.64 -3.57
N LYS A 132 13.33 -11.68 -4.90
CA LYS A 132 14.62 -11.84 -5.62
C LYS A 132 15.42 -10.54 -5.77
N LYS A 133 14.74 -9.39 -5.79
CA LYS A 133 15.30 -8.05 -5.92
C LYS A 133 14.44 -7.09 -5.11
N ASP A 134 15.00 -5.96 -4.70
CA ASP A 134 14.23 -4.92 -4.01
C ASP A 134 12.94 -4.60 -4.78
N THR A 135 11.81 -4.59 -4.08
CA THR A 135 10.48 -4.50 -4.68
C THR A 135 9.46 -4.06 -3.64
N HIS A 136 8.32 -3.55 -4.06
CA HIS A 136 7.17 -3.38 -3.18
C HIS A 136 6.35 -4.66 -3.12
N LEU A 137 5.61 -4.87 -2.03
CA LEU A 137 4.54 -5.86 -1.99
C LEU A 137 3.20 -5.17 -2.19
N ALA A 138 2.27 -5.82 -2.87
CA ALA A 138 0.90 -5.33 -2.96
C ALA A 138 -0.09 -6.38 -2.45
N LEU A 139 -0.99 -5.93 -1.58
CA LEU A 139 -2.18 -6.66 -1.18
C LEU A 139 -3.28 -6.33 -2.18
N LYS A 140 -3.60 -7.27 -3.06
CA LYS A 140 -4.74 -7.15 -3.95
C LYS A 140 -5.96 -7.74 -3.27
N VAL A 141 -6.96 -6.91 -3.03
CA VAL A 141 -8.25 -7.35 -2.50
C VAL A 141 -9.31 -7.20 -3.60
N LEU A 142 -10.08 -8.25 -3.79
CA LEU A 142 -11.24 -8.27 -4.69
C LEU A 142 -12.50 -8.49 -3.86
N LEU A 143 -13.50 -7.63 -4.05
CA LEU A 143 -14.81 -7.70 -3.42
C LEU A 143 -15.87 -7.81 -4.52
N ASN A 144 -16.62 -8.92 -4.57
CA ASN A 144 -17.53 -9.20 -5.69
C ASN A 144 -18.97 -8.72 -5.48
N GLY A 145 -19.30 -8.14 -4.33
CA GLY A 145 -20.61 -7.58 -4.01
C GLY A 145 -20.59 -6.08 -3.75
N VAL A 146 -21.77 -5.47 -3.87
CA VAL A 146 -22.02 -4.05 -3.55
C VAL A 146 -22.03 -3.86 -2.04
N HIS A 147 -21.49 -2.73 -1.56
CA HIS A 147 -21.35 -2.38 -0.15
C HIS A 147 -20.62 -3.45 0.70
N GLN A 148 -19.71 -4.19 0.07
CA GLN A 148 -18.81 -5.10 0.77
C GLN A 148 -17.57 -4.36 1.24
N ALA A 149 -17.07 -4.77 2.39
CA ALA A 149 -15.87 -4.25 3.00
C ALA A 149 -14.95 -5.40 3.43
N VAL A 150 -13.65 -5.19 3.24
CA VAL A 150 -12.57 -6.01 3.80
C VAL A 150 -11.75 -5.12 4.72
N TYR A 151 -11.39 -5.66 5.88
CA TYR A 151 -10.62 -4.97 6.91
C TYR A 151 -9.29 -5.68 7.07
N VAL A 152 -8.21 -4.91 7.04
CA VAL A 152 -6.83 -5.40 7.22
C VAL A 152 -6.21 -4.72 8.43
N ASP A 153 -5.57 -5.53 9.26
CA ASP A 153 -4.86 -5.09 10.46
C ASP A 153 -3.60 -5.95 10.74
N ASN A 154 -2.76 -5.50 11.67
CA ASN A 154 -1.58 -6.21 12.17
C ASN A 154 -0.68 -6.76 11.06
N PHE A 155 -0.42 -5.95 10.04
CA PHE A 155 0.49 -6.28 8.95
C PHE A 155 1.91 -6.41 9.51
N SER A 156 2.54 -7.54 9.25
CA SER A 156 3.92 -7.80 9.67
C SER A 156 4.66 -8.56 8.58
N LEU A 157 5.77 -8.00 8.14
CA LEU A 157 6.74 -8.60 7.25
C LEU A 157 8.08 -8.64 7.96
N THR A 158 8.52 -9.84 8.33
CA THR A 158 9.77 -10.05 9.07
C THR A 158 10.69 -11.01 8.32
N PRO A 159 12.01 -10.76 8.27
CA PRO A 159 12.96 -11.69 7.65
C PRO A 159 12.88 -13.07 8.30
N LYS A 160 12.97 -14.11 7.48
CA LYS A 160 13.23 -15.47 7.97
C LYS A 160 14.72 -15.59 8.31
N LYS A 161 14.99 -16.12 9.50
CA LYS A 161 16.35 -16.49 9.92
C LYS A 161 16.83 -17.73 9.18
#